data_AF-A0A939XJ64-F1
#
_entry.id   AF-A0A939XJ64-F1
#
_cell.length_a   1.000
_cell.length_b   1.000
_cell.length_c   1.000
_cell.angle_alpha   90.00
_cell.angle_beta   90.00
_cell.angle_gamma   90.00
#
_symmetry.space_group_name_H-M   'P 1'
#
loop_
_entity.id
_entity.type
_entity.pdbx_description
1 polymer ?
#
loop_
_entity_poly.entity_id
_entity_poly.type
_entity_poly.pdbx_seq_one_letter_code
_entity_poly.pdbx_strand_id
1 'polypeptide(L)'
;MNERIKENYFVIVRLIMLIMTCVCCVVTAYGEHTVSELDKSGTSVKVFLFVSLYMAGVAIKELMPPVKKRIILAGTSCVAICLIVFGGNSFLLLLAFNAYEIMCTFQGLKVPWYILPVVIAFVDSPMTLMLRLVFVIFMCIVYMQHSYIVRSYKKRMMEDTVLEQGLKRDLKEQEYAAKAELRRNMLQAENQILEERASLSQTLHDKLGHNINGSVYQLEGAKLVMDKDPGKAKSMIQAVIDQLRTGMDEIRLILRKERPKKKEFALLQLNKLCEDSTERGVPSNL
;
A
#
# COMPACT_ATOMS: atom_id res chain seq x y z
N MET A 1 -10.42 12.29 12.23
CA MET A 1 -10.14 13.52 13.02
C MET A 1 -8.72 13.53 13.60
N ASN A 2 -8.23 12.40 14.13
CA ASN A 2 -6.91 12.30 14.77
C ASN A 2 -5.71 12.51 13.82
N GLU A 3 -5.82 12.15 12.53
CA GLU A 3 -4.72 12.30 11.56
C GLU A 3 -4.44 13.75 11.17
N ARG A 4 -5.48 14.56 10.88
CA ARG A 4 -5.27 16.00 10.59
C ARG A 4 -4.66 16.75 11.77
N ILE A 5 -5.01 16.35 12.99
CA ILE A 5 -4.40 16.92 14.21
C ILE A 5 -2.94 16.48 14.30
N LYS A 6 -2.59 15.22 14.01
CA LYS A 6 -1.20 14.76 13.97
C LYS A 6 -0.38 15.47 12.89
N GLU A 7 -0.95 15.71 11.72
CA GLU A 7 -0.27 16.41 10.61
C GLU A 7 -0.03 17.89 10.91
N ASN A 8 -0.99 18.55 11.55
CA ASN A 8 -0.95 19.98 11.84
C ASN A 8 -0.57 20.31 13.29
N TYR A 9 -0.23 19.32 14.11
CA TYR A 9 0.06 19.48 15.54
C TYR A 9 1.13 20.54 15.78
N PHE A 10 2.19 20.50 14.97
CA PHE A 10 3.29 21.44 15.10
C PHE A 10 2.90 22.87 14.75
N VAL A 11 2.01 23.05 13.78
CA VAL A 11 1.47 24.36 13.41
C VAL A 11 0.67 24.95 14.57
N ILE A 12 -0.14 24.12 15.21
CA ILE A 12 -0.96 24.53 16.37
C ILE A 12 -0.06 24.92 17.55
N VAL A 13 0.93 24.09 17.89
CA VAL A 13 1.88 24.37 18.98
C VAL A 13 2.65 25.67 18.71
N ARG A 14 3.08 25.91 17.46
CA ARG A 14 3.74 27.16 17.06
C ARG A 14 2.86 28.38 17.23
N LEU A 15 1.60 28.30 16.81
CA LEU A 15 0.67 29.43 16.87
C LEU A 15 0.37 29.80 18.34
N ILE A 16 0.22 28.81 19.22
CA ILE A 16 0.09 29.03 20.67
C ILE A 16 1.35 29.71 21.23
N MET A 17 2.53 29.23 20.85
CA MET A 17 3.82 29.77 21.30
C MET A 17 4.07 31.21 20.83
N LEU A 18 3.66 31.53 19.61
CA LEU A 18 3.68 32.87 19.05
C LEU A 18 2.77 33.82 19.85
N ILE A 19 1.52 33.42 20.13
CA ILE A 19 0.59 34.22 20.93
C ILE A 19 1.16 34.48 22.33
N MET A 20 1.66 33.43 23.01
CA MET A 20 2.25 33.57 24.35
C MET A 20 3.45 34.52 24.36
N THR A 21 4.32 34.43 23.35
CA THR A 21 5.48 35.31 23.18
C THR A 21 5.05 36.76 22.98
N CYS A 22 4.06 37.02 22.12
CA CYS A 22 3.54 38.36 21.88
C CYS A 22 2.90 38.97 23.13
N VAL A 23 2.10 38.18 23.87
CA VAL A 23 1.47 38.63 25.12
C VAL A 23 2.52 38.97 26.18
N CYS A 24 3.54 38.12 26.35
CA CYS A 24 4.63 38.40 27.27
C CYS A 24 5.39 39.69 26.89
N CYS A 25 5.75 39.89 25.62
CA CYS A 25 6.42 41.11 25.15
C CYS A 25 5.59 42.37 25.41
N VAL A 26 4.28 42.31 25.19
CA VAL A 26 3.37 43.43 25.46
C VAL A 26 3.32 43.71 26.97
N VAL A 27 3.10 42.70 27.81
CA VAL A 27 3.03 42.88 29.27
C VAL A 27 4.32 43.45 29.83
N THR A 28 5.49 43.00 29.37
CA THR A 28 6.79 43.56 29.82
C THR A 28 7.02 44.98 29.31
N ALA A 29 6.59 45.31 28.09
CA ALA A 29 6.70 46.66 27.55
C ALA A 29 5.81 47.66 28.29
N TYR A 30 4.62 47.26 28.72
CA TYR A 30 3.70 48.14 29.47
C TYR A 30 3.93 48.11 30.99
N GLY A 31 4.59 47.09 31.53
CA GLY A 31 4.86 46.95 32.97
C GLY A 31 6.03 47.81 33.47
N GLU A 32 6.95 48.21 32.59
CA GLU A 32 8.15 48.97 32.97
C GLU A 32 8.00 50.48 32.75
N HIS A 33 7.15 50.90 31.81
CA HIS A 33 6.79 52.30 31.65
C HIS A 33 5.68 52.67 32.62
N THR A 34 6.01 53.38 33.71
CA THR A 34 5.03 54.12 34.49
C THR A 34 4.15 54.94 33.56
N VAL A 35 2.83 54.87 33.78
CA VAL A 35 1.69 55.49 33.06
C VAL A 35 1.90 56.98 32.65
N SER A 36 2.96 57.65 33.09
CA SER A 36 3.22 59.08 32.92
C SER A 36 3.96 59.49 31.63
N GLU A 37 4.62 58.60 30.87
CA GLU A 37 5.32 58.97 29.61
C GLU A 37 4.62 58.49 28.33
N LEU A 38 3.61 57.62 28.46
CA LEU A 38 2.95 56.99 27.30
C LEU A 38 1.91 57.87 26.60
N ASP A 39 1.51 58.99 27.21
CA ASP A 39 0.36 59.80 26.75
C ASP A 39 0.73 60.93 25.78
N LYS A 40 2.01 61.06 25.38
CA LYS A 40 2.47 62.17 24.51
C LYS A 40 2.93 61.80 23.10
N SER A 41 2.83 60.55 22.68
CA SER A 41 3.05 60.24 21.26
C SER A 41 2.30 58.97 20.88
N GLY A 42 1.77 58.91 19.66
CA GLY A 42 1.04 57.75 19.09
C GLY A 42 1.89 56.48 18.92
N THR A 43 2.85 56.25 19.80
CA THR A 43 3.82 55.16 19.85
C THR A 43 3.16 53.87 20.37
N SER A 44 2.19 53.97 21.29
CA SER A 44 1.40 52.80 21.73
C SER A 44 0.59 52.18 20.58
N VAL A 45 -0.07 53.00 19.75
CA VAL A 45 -0.85 52.52 18.57
C VAL A 45 0.07 51.89 17.52
N LYS A 46 1.25 52.48 17.29
CA LYS A 46 2.25 51.94 16.34
C LYS A 46 2.74 50.55 16.75
N VAL A 47 3.00 50.31 18.04
CA VAL A 47 3.46 49.02 18.54
C VAL A 47 2.41 47.92 18.35
N PHE A 48 1.12 48.18 18.67
CA PHE A 48 0.05 47.21 18.43
C PHE A 48 -0.17 46.92 16.93
N LEU A 49 -0.03 47.93 16.07
CA LEU A 49 -0.11 47.76 14.62
C LEU A 49 1.01 46.83 14.12
N PHE A 50 2.25 47.04 14.55
CA PHE A 50 3.36 46.18 14.16
C PHE A 50 3.27 44.75 14.72
N VAL A 51 2.76 44.56 15.95
CA VAL A 51 2.52 43.21 16.51
C VAL A 51 1.42 42.47 15.74
N SER A 52 0.32 43.13 15.41
CA SER A 52 -0.74 42.50 14.59
C SER A 52 -0.27 42.19 13.17
N LEU A 53 0.53 43.07 12.56
CA LEU A 53 1.17 42.84 11.26
C LEU A 53 2.14 41.65 11.33
N TYR A 54 2.90 41.51 12.41
CA TYR A 54 3.81 40.38 12.63
C TYR A 54 3.04 39.06 12.76
N MET A 55 1.98 39.02 13.57
CA MET A 55 1.09 37.86 13.71
C MET A 55 0.45 37.45 12.37
N ALA A 56 -0.03 38.44 11.61
CA ALA A 56 -0.61 38.23 10.30
C ALA A 56 0.43 37.67 9.31
N GLY A 57 1.66 38.19 9.33
CA GLY A 57 2.75 37.70 8.48
C GLY A 57 3.11 36.25 8.75
N VAL A 58 3.19 35.86 10.02
CA VAL A 58 3.45 34.46 10.42
C VAL A 58 2.28 33.55 10.05
N ALA A 59 1.03 33.98 10.22
CA ALA A 59 -0.14 33.21 9.80
C ALA A 59 -0.21 33.03 8.27
N ILE A 60 0.08 34.08 7.49
CA ILE A 60 0.10 34.04 6.02
C ILE A 60 1.22 33.13 5.51
N LYS A 61 2.38 33.10 6.17
CA LYS A 61 3.50 32.18 5.85
C LYS A 61 3.04 30.72 5.90
N GLU A 62 2.16 30.37 6.83
CA GLU A 62 1.72 28.99 7.03
C GLU A 62 0.80 28.49 5.92
N LEU A 63 0.00 29.40 5.33
CA LEU A 63 -0.91 29.10 4.22
C LEU A 63 -0.22 29.00 2.84
N MET A 64 1.04 29.40 2.72
CA MET A 64 1.71 29.63 1.43
C MET A 64 2.68 28.49 1.02
N PRO A 65 2.89 28.27 -0.30
CA PRO A 65 3.77 27.21 -0.82
C PRO A 65 5.26 27.46 -0.48
N PRO A 66 6.11 26.41 -0.46
CA PRO A 66 7.47 26.44 0.12
C PRO A 66 8.41 27.49 -0.50
N VAL A 67 8.21 27.84 -1.78
CA VAL A 67 8.99 28.87 -2.49
C VAL A 67 8.66 30.27 -1.96
N LYS A 68 7.38 30.56 -1.69
CA LYS A 68 6.91 31.85 -1.17
C LYS A 68 7.11 31.99 0.34
N LYS A 69 7.24 30.87 1.08
CA LYS A 69 7.55 30.88 2.53
C LYS A 69 8.84 31.64 2.86
N ARG A 70 9.84 31.60 1.99
CA ARG A 70 11.13 32.31 2.18
C ARG A 70 10.99 33.83 2.08
N ILE A 71 10.19 34.31 1.13
CA ILE A 71 9.96 35.75 0.90
C ILE A 71 9.16 36.34 2.06
N ILE A 72 8.13 35.63 2.53
CA ILE A 72 7.29 36.08 3.64
C ILE A 72 8.10 36.10 4.96
N LEU A 73 8.99 35.12 5.16
CA LEU A 73 9.89 35.08 6.31
C LEU A 73 10.89 36.26 6.35
N ALA A 74 11.39 36.68 5.19
CA ALA A 74 12.21 37.89 5.12
C ALA A 74 11.39 39.12 5.51
N GLY A 75 10.13 39.20 5.07
CA GLY A 75 9.18 40.24 5.48
C GLY A 75 8.91 40.27 6.98
N THR A 76 8.64 39.12 7.61
CA THR A 76 8.40 39.04 9.07
C THR A 76 9.65 39.38 9.87
N SER A 77 10.84 39.05 9.36
CA SER A 77 12.12 39.41 9.98
C SER A 77 12.36 40.93 9.94
N CYS A 78 12.04 41.60 8.82
CA CYS A 78 12.08 43.06 8.73
C CYS A 78 11.10 43.73 9.70
N VAL A 79 9.87 43.20 9.82
CA VAL A 79 8.87 43.71 10.78
C VAL A 79 9.35 43.53 12.23
N ALA A 80 10.00 42.42 12.55
CA ALA A 80 10.58 42.18 13.88
C ALA A 80 11.74 43.13 14.21
N ILE A 81 12.58 43.47 13.22
CA ILE A 81 13.65 44.47 13.38
C ILE A 81 13.06 45.86 13.59
N CYS A 82 12.02 46.25 12.82
CA CYS A 82 11.30 47.51 13.03
C CYS A 82 10.67 47.59 14.43
N LEU A 83 10.12 46.48 14.95
CA LEU A 83 9.58 46.42 16.31
C LEU A 83 10.63 46.71 17.39
N ILE A 84 11.88 46.31 17.20
CA ILE A 84 12.97 46.61 18.15
C ILE A 84 13.35 48.10 18.09
N VAL A 85 13.44 48.66 16.88
CA VAL A 85 13.80 50.09 16.69
C VAL A 85 12.75 51.02 17.29
N PHE A 86 11.46 50.67 17.20
CA PHE A 86 10.36 51.50 17.70
C PHE A 86 9.87 51.13 19.11
N GLY A 87 10.03 49.88 19.54
CA GLY A 87 9.51 49.37 20.81
C GLY A 87 10.57 49.05 21.87
N GLY A 88 11.86 49.20 21.54
CA GLY A 88 12.98 48.98 22.47
C GLY A 88 13.30 47.51 22.73
N ASN A 89 14.13 47.26 23.75
CA ASN A 89 14.69 45.93 24.08
C ASN A 89 13.65 44.91 24.57
N SER A 90 12.41 45.32 24.85
CA SER A 90 11.30 44.44 25.23
C SER A 90 10.95 43.40 24.17
N PHE A 91 11.27 43.66 22.89
CA PHE A 91 10.88 42.81 21.75
C PHE A 91 11.98 41.81 21.31
N LEU A 92 13.07 41.65 22.07
CA LEU A 92 14.15 40.70 21.76
C LEU A 92 13.67 39.24 21.69
N LEU A 93 12.62 38.86 22.42
CA LEU A 93 12.08 37.49 22.40
C LEU A 93 11.47 37.12 21.03
N LEU A 94 10.92 38.11 20.31
CA LEU A 94 10.42 37.92 18.95
C LEU A 94 11.56 37.70 17.95
N LEU A 95 12.73 38.29 18.18
CA LEU A 95 13.91 38.03 17.35
C LEU A 95 14.40 36.59 17.53
N ALA A 96 14.46 36.11 18.77
CA ALA A 96 14.79 34.71 19.06
C ALA A 96 13.79 33.75 18.39
N PHE A 97 12.49 34.07 18.44
CA PHE A 97 11.46 33.29 17.75
C PHE A 97 11.64 33.29 16.22
N ASN A 98 11.89 34.46 15.59
CA ASN A 98 12.19 34.54 14.16
C ASN A 98 13.44 33.74 13.79
N ALA A 99 14.48 33.74 14.63
CA ALA A 99 15.68 32.96 14.39
C ALA A 99 15.37 31.45 14.36
N TYR A 100 14.55 30.94 15.29
CA TYR A 100 14.08 29.56 15.26
C TYR A 100 13.22 29.25 14.02
N GLU A 101 12.40 30.20 13.56
CA GLU A 101 11.62 30.06 12.33
C GLU A 101 12.48 30.00 11.06
N ILE A 102 13.54 30.82 10.98
CA ILE A 102 14.47 30.84 9.86
C ILE A 102 15.17 29.49 9.77
N MET A 103 15.67 28.98 10.90
CA MET A 103 16.37 27.70 10.95
C MET A 103 15.47 26.52 10.57
N CYS A 104 14.19 26.55 10.94
CA CYS A 104 13.27 25.48 10.52
C CYS A 104 12.91 25.55 9.02
N THR A 105 12.96 26.73 8.41
CA THR A 105 12.63 26.92 6.98
C THR A 105 13.80 26.49 6.09
N PHE A 106 15.04 26.67 6.55
CA PHE A 106 16.25 26.16 5.90
C PHE A 106 16.51 24.71 6.35
N GLN A 107 15.89 23.77 5.63
CA GLN A 107 15.85 22.33 5.92
C GLN A 107 17.19 21.55 5.86
N GLY A 108 18.34 22.19 6.12
CA GLY A 108 19.68 21.61 5.97
C GLY A 108 20.70 21.91 7.08
N LEU A 109 20.35 22.63 8.16
CA LEU A 109 21.31 22.92 9.23
C LEU A 109 21.36 21.81 10.29
N LYS A 110 22.57 21.48 10.75
CA LYS A 110 22.84 20.49 11.80
C LYS A 110 22.44 21.03 13.20
N VAL A 111 22.13 20.11 14.12
CA VAL A 111 21.73 20.36 15.53
C VAL A 111 22.48 21.48 16.27
N PRO A 112 23.82 21.68 16.15
CA PRO A 112 24.51 22.75 16.90
C PRO A 112 24.03 24.18 16.60
N TRP A 113 23.41 24.43 15.44
CA TRP A 113 22.92 25.77 15.08
C TRP A 113 21.66 26.20 15.85
N TYR A 114 20.98 25.27 16.55
CA TYR A 114 19.84 25.58 17.41
C TYR A 114 20.23 26.28 18.72
N ILE A 115 21.53 26.32 19.05
CA ILE A 115 22.07 27.01 20.24
C ILE A 115 22.26 28.52 19.96
N LEU A 116 22.38 28.92 18.70
CA LEU A 116 22.70 30.30 18.31
C LEU A 116 21.64 31.35 18.78
N PRO A 117 20.32 31.06 18.74
CA PRO A 117 19.31 31.98 19.30
C PRO A 117 19.35 32.09 20.84
N VAL A 118 19.99 31.14 21.54
CA VAL A 118 20.17 31.21 23.01
C VAL A 118 21.11 32.34 23.38
N VAL A 119 22.08 32.66 22.52
CA VAL A 119 23.02 33.77 22.72
C VAL A 119 22.30 35.13 22.66
N ILE A 120 21.24 35.24 21.85
CA ILE A 120 20.40 36.45 21.76
C ILE A 120 19.67 36.73 23.09
N ALA A 121 19.43 35.70 23.91
CA ALA A 121 18.77 35.85 25.21
C ALA A 121 19.64 36.59 26.25
N PHE A 122 20.96 36.67 26.07
CA PHE A 122 21.86 37.34 27.01
C PHE A 122 21.92 38.86 26.85
N VAL A 123 21.31 39.44 25.81
CA VAL A 123 21.27 40.89 25.58
C VAL A 123 20.38 41.55 26.64
N ASP A 124 20.83 42.64 27.25
CA ASP A 124 20.09 43.27 28.35
C ASP A 124 18.68 43.71 27.93
N SER A 125 17.68 43.35 28.73
CA SER A 125 16.28 43.64 28.44
C SER A 125 15.45 43.65 29.72
N PRO A 126 14.31 44.36 29.72
CA PRO A 126 13.54 44.66 30.93
C PRO A 126 12.92 43.45 31.63
N MET A 127 12.86 42.32 30.92
CA MET A 127 12.38 41.07 31.45
C MET A 127 13.48 40.37 32.25
N THR A 128 13.16 39.87 33.45
CA THR A 128 14.12 39.13 34.29
C THR A 128 14.79 38.00 33.50
N LEU A 129 16.12 37.92 33.61
CA LEU A 129 16.96 37.00 32.86
C LEU A 129 16.52 35.52 33.03
N MET A 130 16.06 35.16 34.23
CA MET A 130 15.46 33.85 34.54
C MET A 130 14.28 33.50 33.62
N LEU A 131 13.30 34.40 33.48
CA LEU A 131 12.07 34.14 32.74
C LEU A 131 12.37 34.02 31.24
N ARG A 132 13.34 34.79 30.74
CA ARG A 132 13.78 34.73 29.35
C ARG A 132 14.46 33.41 28.99
N LEU A 133 15.36 32.92 29.85
CA LEU A 133 16.04 31.65 29.63
C LEU A 133 15.04 30.48 29.59
N VAL A 134 14.04 30.49 30.48
CA VAL A 134 12.99 29.45 30.49
C VAL A 134 12.22 29.42 29.17
N PHE A 135 11.80 30.58 28.64
CA PHE A 135 11.09 30.65 27.36
C PHE A 135 11.96 30.18 26.18
N VAL A 136 13.21 30.59 26.13
CA VAL A 136 14.13 30.23 25.02
C VAL A 136 14.50 28.75 25.06
N ILE A 137 14.73 28.18 26.25
CA ILE A 137 14.96 26.74 26.41
C ILE A 137 13.71 25.94 26.02
N PHE A 138 12.53 26.38 26.44
CA PHE A 138 11.27 25.73 26.07
C PHE A 138 11.03 25.75 24.55
N MET A 139 11.28 26.89 23.90
CA MET A 139 11.26 27.01 22.44
C MET A 139 12.28 26.06 21.78
N CYS A 140 13.51 26.00 22.29
CA CYS A 140 14.55 25.13 21.77
C CYS A 140 14.13 23.65 21.81
N ILE A 141 13.57 23.18 22.93
CA ILE A 141 13.11 21.80 23.10
C ILE A 141 11.99 21.46 22.09
N VAL A 142 10.98 22.33 21.97
CA VAL A 142 9.85 22.11 21.05
C VAL A 142 10.31 22.05 19.60
N TYR A 143 11.21 22.96 19.20
CA TYR A 143 11.73 23.00 17.83
C TYR A 143 12.67 21.82 17.52
N MET A 144 13.52 21.40 18.48
CA MET A 144 14.35 20.20 18.33
C MET A 144 13.51 18.92 18.25
N GLN A 145 12.48 18.81 19.09
CA GLN A 145 11.57 17.65 19.10
C GLN A 145 10.90 17.50 17.73
N HIS A 146 10.41 18.60 17.16
CA HIS A 146 9.78 18.55 15.85
C HIS A 146 10.76 18.21 14.71
N SER A 147 11.94 18.83 14.68
CA SER A 147 12.91 18.60 13.61
C SER A 147 13.44 17.17 13.60
N TYR A 148 13.64 16.56 14.78
CA TYR A 148 14.26 15.24 14.91
C TYR A 148 13.24 14.10 14.90
N ILE A 149 12.17 14.19 15.68
CA ILE A 149 11.21 13.08 15.84
C ILE A 149 10.21 13.08 14.68
N VAL A 150 9.47 14.17 14.45
CA VAL A 150 8.35 14.13 13.50
C VAL A 150 8.83 13.88 12.07
N ARG A 151 9.93 14.50 11.66
CA ARG A 151 10.45 14.33 10.29
C ARG A 151 11.05 12.96 10.06
N SER A 152 11.80 12.42 11.03
CA SER A 152 12.40 11.09 10.93
C SER A 152 11.32 10.00 10.96
N TYR A 153 10.30 10.15 11.79
CA TYR A 153 9.15 9.25 11.82
C TYR A 153 8.34 9.31 10.52
N LYS A 154 8.10 10.51 9.96
CA LYS A 154 7.35 10.63 8.69
C LYS A 154 8.10 9.99 7.52
N LYS A 155 9.42 10.14 7.46
CA LYS A 155 10.24 9.52 6.40
C LYS A 155 10.21 7.99 6.51
N ARG A 156 10.44 7.45 7.71
CA ARG A 156 10.38 5.99 7.97
C ARG A 156 9.00 5.42 7.69
N MET A 157 7.94 6.07 8.18
CA MET A 157 6.56 5.66 7.91
C MET A 157 6.22 5.64 6.42
N MET A 158 6.73 6.61 5.64
CA MET A 158 6.50 6.65 4.21
C MET A 158 7.26 5.53 3.49
N GLU A 159 8.52 5.27 3.88
CA GLU A 159 9.31 4.15 3.37
C GLU A 159 8.63 2.81 3.67
N ASP A 160 8.16 2.61 4.90
CA ASP A 160 7.44 1.39 5.33
C ASP A 160 6.12 1.23 4.57
N THR A 161 5.36 2.32 4.39
CA THR A 161 4.08 2.29 3.64
C THR A 161 4.30 1.94 2.18
N VAL A 162 5.32 2.51 1.54
CA VAL A 162 5.67 2.21 0.14
C VAL A 162 6.12 0.76 0.00
N LEU A 163 6.94 0.28 0.94
CA LEU A 163 7.38 -1.12 0.99
C LEU A 163 6.18 -2.07 1.13
N GLU A 164 5.27 -1.77 2.07
CA GLU A 164 4.08 -2.58 2.31
C GLU A 164 3.14 -2.61 1.09
N GLN A 165 2.98 -1.46 0.41
CA GLN A 165 2.21 -1.36 -0.83
C GLN A 165 2.87 -2.16 -1.97
N GLY A 166 4.20 -2.12 -2.08
CA GLY A 166 4.96 -2.92 -3.04
C GLY A 166 4.75 -4.41 -2.79
N LEU A 167 4.96 -4.87 -1.55
CA LEU A 167 4.80 -6.27 -1.18
C LEU A 167 3.36 -6.79 -1.43
N LYS A 168 2.34 -5.97 -1.12
CA LYS A 168 0.93 -6.30 -1.40
C LYS A 168 0.64 -6.42 -2.89
N ARG A 169 1.31 -5.63 -3.73
CA ARG A 169 1.17 -5.72 -5.19
C ARG A 169 1.80 -7.01 -5.72
N ASP A 170 3.02 -7.31 -5.27
CA ASP A 170 3.76 -8.51 -5.69
C ASP A 170 3.02 -9.80 -5.30
N LEU A 171 2.48 -9.85 -4.07
CA LEU A 171 1.67 -10.98 -3.61
C LEU A 171 0.42 -11.19 -4.47
N LYS A 172 -0.28 -10.12 -4.84
CA LYS A 172 -1.47 -10.23 -5.72
C LYS A 172 -1.10 -10.71 -7.11
N GLU A 173 0.05 -10.29 -7.63
CA GLU A 173 0.54 -10.71 -8.94
C GLU A 173 0.89 -12.19 -8.95
N GLN A 174 1.58 -12.68 -7.91
CA GLN A 174 1.85 -14.10 -7.71
C GLN A 174 0.57 -14.93 -7.53
N GLU A 175 -0.39 -14.45 -6.73
CA GLU A 175 -1.67 -15.14 -6.54
C GLU A 175 -2.44 -15.26 -7.86
N TYR A 176 -2.47 -14.18 -8.66
CA TYR A 176 -3.12 -14.19 -9.96
C TYR A 176 -2.43 -15.15 -10.94
N ALA A 177 -1.09 -15.15 -10.97
CA ALA A 177 -0.30 -16.06 -11.79
C ALA A 177 -0.57 -17.53 -11.41
N ALA A 178 -0.50 -17.87 -10.12
CA ALA A 178 -0.77 -19.21 -9.62
C ALA A 178 -2.21 -19.66 -9.94
N LYS A 179 -3.19 -18.78 -9.78
CA LYS A 179 -4.60 -19.09 -10.13
C LYS A 179 -4.79 -19.29 -11.62
N ALA A 180 -4.10 -18.52 -12.47
CA ALA A 180 -4.13 -18.68 -13.91
C ALA A 180 -3.49 -20.01 -14.35
N GLU A 181 -2.37 -20.39 -13.73
CA GLU A 181 -1.70 -21.68 -13.96
C GLU A 181 -2.57 -22.86 -13.54
N LEU A 182 -3.15 -22.82 -12.33
CA LEU A 182 -4.08 -23.85 -11.86
C LEU A 182 -5.26 -24.01 -12.83
N ARG A 183 -5.82 -22.90 -13.31
CA ARG A 183 -6.91 -22.94 -14.30
C ARG A 183 -6.47 -23.56 -15.62
N ARG A 184 -5.28 -23.25 -16.12
CA ARG A 184 -4.72 -23.88 -17.33
C ARG A 184 -4.54 -25.38 -17.14
N ASN A 185 -3.98 -25.79 -16.01
CA ASN A 185 -3.77 -27.21 -15.68
C ASN A 185 -5.10 -27.98 -15.60
N MET A 186 -6.15 -27.39 -15.01
CA MET A 186 -7.48 -27.98 -14.98
C MET A 186 -8.08 -28.13 -16.38
N LEU A 187 -7.99 -27.08 -17.21
CA LEU A 187 -8.48 -27.14 -18.60
C LEU A 187 -7.72 -28.17 -19.44
N GLN A 188 -6.41 -28.30 -19.25
CA GLN A 188 -5.61 -29.33 -19.92
C GLN A 188 -6.03 -30.73 -19.50
N ALA A 189 -6.23 -30.97 -18.20
CA ALA A 189 -6.72 -32.26 -17.70
C ALA A 189 -8.12 -32.59 -18.24
N GLU A 190 -9.01 -31.60 -18.32
CA GLU A 190 -10.34 -31.79 -18.92
C GLU A 190 -10.27 -32.14 -20.41
N ASN A 191 -9.42 -31.43 -21.18
CA ASN A 191 -9.21 -31.75 -22.60
C ASN A 191 -8.64 -33.16 -22.79
N GLN A 192 -7.67 -33.58 -21.97
CA GLN A 192 -7.14 -34.94 -22.03
C GLN A 192 -8.23 -36.00 -21.80
N ILE A 193 -9.11 -35.80 -20.83
CA ILE A 193 -10.25 -36.71 -20.59
C ILE A 193 -11.20 -36.75 -21.79
N LEU A 194 -11.46 -35.61 -22.43
CA LEU A 194 -12.30 -35.54 -23.62
C LEU A 194 -11.67 -36.25 -24.81
N GLU A 195 -10.36 -36.09 -25.01
CA GLU A 195 -9.59 -36.79 -26.05
C GLU A 195 -9.59 -38.31 -25.83
N GLU A 196 -9.38 -38.77 -24.59
CA GLU A 196 -9.46 -40.20 -24.24
C GLU A 196 -10.86 -40.75 -24.55
N ARG A 197 -11.93 -40.04 -24.15
CA ARG A 197 -13.30 -40.45 -24.45
C ARG A 197 -13.60 -40.49 -25.94
N ALA A 198 -13.09 -39.52 -26.71
CA ALA A 198 -13.25 -39.49 -28.15
C ALA A 198 -12.53 -40.67 -28.81
N SER A 199 -11.29 -40.94 -28.38
CA SER A 199 -10.49 -42.09 -28.85
C SER A 199 -11.17 -43.42 -28.52
N LEU A 200 -11.71 -43.57 -27.31
CA LEU A 200 -12.49 -44.74 -26.92
C LEU A 200 -13.73 -44.91 -27.81
N SER A 201 -14.51 -43.84 -28.00
CA SER A 201 -15.72 -43.88 -28.83
C SER A 201 -15.40 -44.28 -30.27
N GLN A 202 -14.30 -43.77 -30.82
CA GLN A 202 -13.85 -44.14 -32.16
C GLN A 202 -13.44 -45.61 -32.22
N THR A 203 -12.64 -46.08 -31.25
CA THR A 203 -12.22 -47.48 -31.16
C THR A 203 -13.41 -48.43 -31.04
N LEU A 204 -14.40 -48.06 -30.23
CA LEU A 204 -15.66 -48.80 -30.10
C LEU A 204 -16.46 -48.80 -31.40
N HIS A 205 -16.61 -47.65 -32.06
CA HIS A 205 -17.30 -47.54 -33.35
C HIS A 205 -16.63 -48.40 -34.42
N ASP A 206 -15.31 -48.40 -34.51
CA ASP A 206 -14.59 -49.17 -35.52
C ASP A 206 -14.73 -50.68 -35.26
N LYS A 207 -14.60 -51.12 -34.00
CA LYS A 207 -14.78 -52.53 -33.60
C LYS A 207 -16.21 -53.01 -33.76
N LEU A 208 -17.18 -52.19 -33.37
CA LEU A 208 -18.61 -52.53 -33.46
C LEU A 208 -19.07 -52.48 -34.92
N GLY A 209 -18.74 -51.40 -35.64
CA GLY A 209 -19.11 -51.18 -37.04
C GLY A 209 -18.55 -52.23 -37.97
N HIS A 210 -17.27 -52.61 -37.82
CA HIS A 210 -16.66 -53.65 -38.64
C HIS A 210 -17.32 -55.03 -38.42
N ASN A 211 -17.54 -55.41 -37.15
CA ASN A 211 -18.18 -56.69 -36.83
C ASN A 211 -19.66 -56.73 -37.24
N ILE A 212 -20.41 -55.65 -37.03
CA ILE A 212 -21.84 -55.59 -37.40
C ILE A 212 -21.99 -55.63 -38.92
N ASN A 213 -21.26 -54.80 -39.68
CA ASN A 213 -21.39 -54.78 -41.13
C ASN A 213 -20.98 -56.13 -41.75
N GLY A 214 -19.89 -56.72 -41.29
CA GLY A 214 -19.47 -58.06 -41.73
C GLY A 214 -20.51 -59.14 -41.42
N SER A 215 -21.13 -59.07 -40.24
CA SER A 215 -22.19 -59.99 -39.81
C SER A 215 -23.46 -59.85 -40.67
N VAL A 216 -23.86 -58.61 -41.00
CA VAL A 216 -25.02 -58.34 -41.87
C VAL A 216 -24.79 -58.95 -43.27
N TYR A 217 -23.63 -58.72 -43.89
CA TYR A 217 -23.31 -59.31 -45.20
C TYR A 217 -23.31 -60.85 -45.18
N GLN A 218 -22.78 -61.48 -44.13
CA GLN A 218 -22.78 -62.93 -44.00
C GLN A 218 -24.20 -63.51 -43.82
N LEU A 219 -25.08 -62.80 -43.10
CA LEU A 219 -26.49 -63.18 -42.96
C LEU A 219 -27.26 -63.03 -44.27
N GLU A 220 -27.03 -61.96 -45.03
CA GLU A 220 -27.58 -61.80 -46.38
C GLU A 220 -27.14 -62.94 -47.31
N GLY A 221 -25.87 -63.33 -47.26
CA GLY A 221 -25.34 -64.48 -47.98
C GLY A 221 -25.98 -65.81 -47.55
N ALA A 222 -26.16 -66.01 -46.25
CA ALA A 222 -26.83 -67.21 -45.72
C ALA A 222 -28.30 -67.29 -46.19
N LYS A 223 -29.02 -66.16 -46.24
CA LYS A 223 -30.40 -66.09 -46.75
C LYS A 223 -30.51 -66.53 -48.22
N LEU A 224 -29.54 -66.17 -49.06
CA LEU A 224 -29.53 -66.55 -50.49
C LEU A 224 -29.28 -68.04 -50.73
N VAL A 225 -28.58 -68.72 -49.80
CA VAL A 225 -28.19 -70.14 -49.93
C VAL A 225 -29.16 -71.06 -49.17
N MET A 226 -30.05 -70.52 -48.33
CA MET A 226 -30.91 -71.28 -47.42
C MET A 226 -31.78 -72.34 -48.10
N ASP A 227 -32.32 -72.05 -49.30
CA ASP A 227 -33.16 -73.00 -50.06
C ASP A 227 -32.34 -74.01 -50.87
N LYS A 228 -31.11 -73.66 -51.25
CA LYS A 228 -30.24 -74.50 -52.11
C LYS A 228 -29.35 -75.45 -51.32
N ASP A 229 -28.82 -74.99 -50.18
CA ASP A 229 -27.95 -75.75 -49.30
C ASP A 229 -28.21 -75.33 -47.83
N PRO A 230 -29.23 -75.94 -47.19
CA PRO A 230 -29.61 -75.60 -45.83
C PRO A 230 -28.53 -75.96 -44.80
N GLY A 231 -27.66 -76.92 -45.10
CA GLY A 231 -26.53 -77.28 -44.23
C GLY A 231 -25.51 -76.16 -44.15
N LYS A 232 -25.14 -75.60 -45.30
CA LYS A 232 -24.21 -74.46 -45.40
C LYS A 232 -24.81 -73.16 -44.86
N ALA A 233 -26.10 -72.92 -45.04
CA ALA A 233 -26.78 -71.76 -44.45
C ALA A 233 -26.77 -71.81 -42.91
N LYS A 234 -27.01 -72.99 -42.31
CA LYS A 234 -26.90 -73.18 -40.85
C LYS A 234 -25.51 -72.90 -40.32
N SER A 235 -24.46 -73.34 -41.01
CA SER A 235 -23.08 -73.10 -40.57
C SER A 235 -22.67 -71.64 -40.69
N MET A 236 -23.10 -70.93 -41.74
CA MET A 236 -22.88 -69.49 -41.87
C MET A 236 -23.58 -68.69 -40.76
N ILE A 237 -24.84 -69.01 -40.45
CA ILE A 237 -25.57 -68.38 -39.34
C ILE A 237 -24.85 -68.63 -38.00
N GLN A 238 -24.38 -69.85 -37.77
CA GLN A 238 -23.63 -70.18 -36.55
C GLN A 238 -22.32 -69.39 -36.45
N ALA A 239 -21.57 -69.27 -37.55
CA ALA A 239 -20.34 -68.47 -37.60
C ALA A 239 -20.59 -66.99 -37.28
N VAL A 240 -21.68 -66.42 -37.80
CA VAL A 240 -22.10 -65.05 -37.47
C VAL A 240 -22.43 -64.91 -35.97
N ILE A 241 -23.16 -65.87 -35.39
CA ILE A 241 -23.50 -65.86 -33.95
C ILE A 241 -22.23 -65.88 -33.09
N ASP A 242 -21.27 -66.74 -33.44
CA ASP A 242 -20.01 -66.86 -32.71
C ASP A 242 -19.14 -65.60 -32.85
N GLN A 243 -19.13 -64.98 -34.03
CA GLN A 243 -18.43 -63.73 -34.27
C GLN A 243 -19.05 -62.55 -33.51
N LEU A 244 -20.39 -62.45 -33.46
CA LEU A 244 -21.08 -61.44 -32.66
C LEU A 244 -20.89 -61.64 -31.15
N ARG A 245 -20.89 -62.88 -30.65
CA ARG A 245 -20.58 -63.18 -29.25
C ARG A 245 -19.17 -62.76 -28.88
N THR A 246 -18.20 -63.10 -29.71
CA THR A 246 -16.79 -62.74 -29.50
C THR A 246 -16.61 -61.22 -29.52
N GLY A 247 -17.23 -60.53 -30.49
CA GLY A 247 -17.19 -59.06 -30.56
C GLY A 247 -17.81 -58.37 -29.34
N MET A 248 -18.90 -58.93 -28.80
CA MET A 248 -19.53 -58.42 -27.57
C MET A 248 -18.63 -58.61 -26.34
N ASP A 249 -17.90 -59.73 -26.25
CA ASP A 249 -16.95 -59.97 -25.17
C ASP A 249 -15.71 -59.07 -25.29
N GLU A 250 -15.21 -58.78 -26.49
CA GLU A 250 -14.16 -57.79 -26.73
C GLU A 250 -14.56 -56.39 -26.23
N ILE A 251 -15.77 -55.93 -26.57
CA ILE A 251 -16.30 -54.63 -26.09
C ILE A 251 -16.43 -54.61 -24.57
N ARG A 252 -16.94 -55.70 -23.99
CA ARG A 252 -17.06 -55.83 -22.53
C ARG A 252 -15.69 -55.76 -21.85
N LEU A 253 -14.65 -56.29 -22.48
CA LEU A 253 -13.27 -56.27 -21.97
C LEU A 253 -12.64 -54.87 -22.09
N ILE A 254 -12.86 -54.17 -23.21
CA ILE A 254 -12.44 -52.77 -23.41
C ILE A 254 -13.09 -51.85 -22.36
N LEU A 255 -14.42 -51.91 -22.20
CA LEU A 255 -15.14 -51.10 -21.22
C LEU A 255 -14.78 -51.44 -19.77
N ARG A 256 -14.38 -52.68 -19.48
CA ARG A 256 -13.90 -53.10 -18.15
C ARG A 256 -12.47 -52.63 -17.87
N LYS A 257 -11.62 -52.57 -18.90
CA LYS A 257 -10.23 -52.10 -18.82
C LYS A 257 -10.13 -50.57 -18.72
N GLU A 258 -11.07 -49.85 -19.33
CA GLU A 258 -11.25 -48.39 -19.21
C GLU A 258 -11.99 -47.96 -17.93
N ARG A 259 -12.69 -48.90 -17.27
CA ARG A 259 -13.21 -48.68 -15.92
C ARG A 259 -12.17 -49.10 -14.84
N PRO A 260 -11.12 -48.30 -14.60
CA PRO A 260 -10.61 -48.14 -13.25
C PRO A 260 -10.62 -46.67 -12.79
N LYS A 261 -11.37 -46.46 -11.71
CA LYS A 261 -11.09 -45.60 -10.55
C LYS A 261 -11.02 -44.08 -10.77
N LYS A 262 -12.16 -43.42 -10.49
CA LYS A 262 -12.22 -42.10 -9.80
C LYS A 262 -11.13 -41.92 -8.72
N LYS A 263 -10.70 -43.02 -8.08
CA LYS A 263 -9.63 -43.10 -7.08
C LYS A 263 -8.23 -42.78 -7.62
N GLU A 264 -7.87 -43.21 -8.84
CA GLU A 264 -6.55 -42.92 -9.43
C GLU A 264 -6.48 -41.45 -9.87
N PHE A 265 -7.57 -40.91 -10.44
CA PHE A 265 -7.67 -39.48 -10.74
C PHE A 265 -7.62 -38.61 -9.48
N ALA A 266 -8.33 -39.02 -8.41
CA ALA A 266 -8.26 -38.35 -7.11
C ALA A 266 -6.85 -38.44 -6.48
N LEU A 267 -6.16 -39.57 -6.63
CA LEU A 267 -4.77 -39.74 -6.17
C LEU A 267 -3.80 -38.87 -6.98
N LEU A 268 -4.01 -38.72 -8.29
CA LEU A 268 -3.18 -37.88 -9.16
C LEU A 268 -3.38 -36.39 -8.84
N GLN A 269 -4.62 -35.97 -8.56
CA GLN A 269 -4.93 -34.64 -8.04
C GLN A 269 -4.31 -34.41 -6.64
N LEU A 270 -4.39 -35.39 -5.74
CA LEU A 270 -3.82 -35.29 -4.39
C LEU A 270 -2.29 -35.23 -4.41
N ASN A 271 -1.63 -36.05 -5.24
CA ASN A 271 -0.17 -36.01 -5.38
C ASN A 271 0.29 -34.67 -5.97
N LYS A 272 -0.40 -34.13 -6.99
CA LYS A 272 -0.10 -32.80 -7.53
C LYS A 272 -0.29 -31.69 -6.49
N LEU A 273 -1.34 -31.77 -5.68
CA LEU A 273 -1.57 -30.82 -4.58
C LEU A 273 -0.47 -30.92 -3.49
N CYS A 274 0.01 -32.13 -3.21
CA CYS A 274 1.12 -32.34 -2.28
C CYS A 274 2.44 -31.81 -2.84
N GLU A 275 2.74 -32.03 -4.12
CA GLU A 275 3.93 -31.50 -4.80
C GLU A 275 3.97 -29.96 -4.76
N ASP A 276 2.86 -29.30 -5.13
CA ASP A 276 2.73 -27.82 -5.11
C ASP A 276 2.83 -27.26 -3.67
N SER A 277 2.41 -28.03 -2.66
CA SER A 277 2.58 -27.64 -1.24
C SER A 277 4.03 -27.76 -0.78
N THR A 278 4.76 -28.76 -1.30
CA THR A 278 6.16 -29.04 -0.93
C THR A 278 7.11 -28.05 -1.62
N GLU A 279 6.84 -27.68 -2.88
CA GLU A 279 7.56 -26.60 -3.58
C GLU A 279 7.39 -25.22 -2.91
N ARG A 280 6.26 -25.00 -2.23
CA ARG A 280 6.00 -23.76 -1.46
C ARG A 280 6.60 -23.77 -0.04
N GLY A 281 7.40 -24.80 0.29
CA GLY A 281 8.15 -24.87 1.55
C GLY A 281 7.32 -25.26 2.78
N VAL A 282 6.10 -25.79 2.59
CA VAL A 282 5.28 -26.33 3.67
C VAL A 282 5.56 -27.83 3.77
N PRO A 283 6.14 -28.35 4.87
CA PRO A 283 6.46 -29.77 4.97
C PRO A 283 5.18 -30.60 5.05
N SER A 284 4.95 -31.41 4.03
CA SER A 284 3.86 -32.37 3.91
C SER A 284 4.28 -33.70 4.54
N ASN A 285 4.19 -33.79 5.88
CA ASN A 285 4.35 -35.06 6.57
C ASN A 285 3.04 -35.86 6.41
N LEU A 286 3.10 -36.90 5.58
CA LEU A 286 2.10 -37.96 5.50
C LEU A 286 2.46 -39.09 6.48
#